data_AF-A0A1C4XJ11-F1
#
_entry.id   AF-A0A1C4XJ11-F1
#
_cell.length_a   1.000
_cell.length_b   1.000
_cell.length_c   1.000
_cell.angle_alpha   90.00
_cell.angle_beta   90.00
_cell.angle_gamma   90.00
#
_symmetry.space_group_name_H-M   'P 1'
#
loop_
_entity.id
_entity.type
_entity.pdbx_description
1 polymer ?
#
loop_
_entity_poly.entity_id
_entity_poly.type
_entity_poly.pdbx_seq_one_letter_code
_entity_poly.pdbx_strand_id
1 'polypeptide(L)'
;MSDTTRSRSSHEVELPDDVTDPLLWRLAYDVAVAHQPDAAGRCPSLLCAQQSAPCEPLVNAERAMRLAQSGTTPPASNPVPWHWRQAA
;
A
#
# COMPACT_ATOMS: atom_id res chain seq x y z
N MET A 1 5.86 22.92 -19.38
CA MET A 1 6.09 21.61 -18.75
C MET A 1 4.72 21.08 -18.38
N SER A 2 4.18 20.11 -19.12
CA SER A 2 2.87 19.54 -18.81
C SER A 2 3.00 18.72 -17.54
N ASP A 3 2.39 19.19 -16.46
CA ASP A 3 2.22 18.43 -15.24
C ASP A 3 1.57 17.10 -15.65
N THR A 4 2.35 16.04 -15.62
CA THR A 4 1.86 14.72 -15.99
C THR A 4 1.08 14.25 -14.80
N THR A 5 -0.17 14.74 -14.68
CA THR A 5 -1.19 14.14 -13.83
C THR A 5 -1.44 12.75 -14.41
N ARG A 6 -0.50 11.83 -14.14
CA ARG A 6 -0.61 10.41 -14.46
C ARG A 6 -1.95 9.99 -13.87
N SER A 7 -2.88 9.56 -14.71
CA SER A 7 -4.18 9.09 -14.24
C SER A 7 -3.93 8.06 -13.15
N ARG A 8 -4.41 8.34 -11.93
CA ARG A 8 -4.28 7.45 -10.79
C ARG A 8 -5.56 6.63 -10.73
N SER A 9 -5.45 5.32 -10.93
CA SER A 9 -6.59 4.40 -10.88
C SER A 9 -7.36 4.51 -9.57
N SER A 10 -6.67 4.83 -8.48
CA SER A 10 -7.23 5.09 -7.15
C SER A 10 -8.18 6.29 -7.06
N HIS A 11 -8.18 7.19 -8.05
CA HIS A 11 -9.13 8.31 -8.11
C HIS A 11 -10.49 7.89 -8.66
N GLU A 12 -10.55 6.78 -9.39
CA GLU A 12 -11.77 6.25 -10.01
C GLU A 12 -12.50 5.24 -9.10
N VAL A 13 -11.89 4.91 -7.96
CA VAL A 13 -12.39 3.90 -7.02
C VAL A 13 -12.78 4.54 -5.69
N GLU A 14 -13.96 4.14 -5.21
CA GLU A 14 -14.44 4.51 -3.89
C GLU A 14 -13.60 3.84 -2.81
N LEU A 15 -13.26 4.59 -1.76
CA LEU A 15 -12.54 4.06 -0.62
C LEU A 15 -13.50 3.20 0.21
N PRO A 16 -13.11 1.99 0.63
CA PRO A 16 -13.87 1.24 1.62
C PRO A 16 -14.05 2.02 2.93
N ASP A 17 -15.22 1.89 3.57
CA ASP A 17 -15.60 2.67 4.76
C ASP A 17 -14.70 2.41 5.99
N ASP A 18 -14.03 1.26 6.04
CA ASP A 18 -13.15 0.84 7.12
C ASP A 18 -11.68 1.24 6.90
N VAL A 19 -11.37 1.99 5.84
CA VAL A 19 -10.00 2.49 5.61
C VAL A 19 -9.62 3.55 6.65
N THR A 20 -8.62 3.24 7.46
CA THR A 20 -8.03 4.13 8.47
C THR A 20 -6.86 4.96 7.95
N ASP A 21 -6.18 4.51 6.88
CA ASP A 21 -5.14 5.27 6.16
C ASP A 21 -5.47 5.37 4.66
N PRO A 22 -6.25 6.38 4.24
CA PRO A 22 -6.66 6.55 2.84
C PRO A 22 -5.51 6.77 1.86
N LEU A 23 -4.42 7.41 2.31
CA LEU A 23 -3.28 7.71 1.45
C LEU A 23 -2.47 6.44 1.16
N LEU A 24 -2.21 5.63 2.20
CA LEU A 24 -1.56 4.33 2.05
C LEU A 24 -2.40 3.39 1.19
N TRP A 25 -3.72 3.35 1.42
CA TRP A 25 -4.63 2.51 0.66
C TRP A 25 -4.60 2.85 -0.84
N ARG A 26 -4.75 4.14 -1.19
CA ARG A 26 -4.78 4.59 -2.59
C ARG A 26 -3.46 4.36 -3.31
N LEU A 27 -2.33 4.61 -2.65
CA LEU A 27 -1.01 4.32 -3.22
C LEU A 27 -0.85 2.83 -3.50
N ALA A 28 -1.23 1.99 -2.54
CA ALA A 28 -1.15 0.54 -2.69
C ALA A 28 -2.10 0.04 -3.79
N TYR A 29 -3.29 0.62 -3.91
CA TYR A 29 -4.23 0.31 -4.99
C TYR A 29 -3.63 0.61 -6.37
N ASP A 30 -3.02 1.78 -6.56
CA ASP A 30 -2.38 2.15 -7.83
C ASP A 30 -1.25 1.17 -8.21
N VAL A 31 -0.46 0.71 -7.24
CA VAL A 31 0.57 -0.33 -7.45
C VAL A 31 -0.07 -1.67 -7.80
N ALA A 32 -1.10 -2.10 -7.08
CA ALA A 32 -1.78 -3.36 -7.34
C ALA A 32 -2.37 -3.40 -8.75
N VAL A 33 -3.02 -2.32 -9.21
CA VAL A 33 -3.55 -2.21 -10.58
C VAL A 33 -2.44 -2.33 -11.63
N ALA A 34 -1.32 -1.63 -11.44
CA ALA A 34 -0.20 -1.71 -12.37
C ALA A 34 0.49 -3.09 -12.41
N HIS A 35 0.29 -3.92 -11.39
CA HIS A 35 0.90 -5.24 -11.26
C HIS A 35 -0.08 -6.41 -11.41
N GLN A 36 -1.34 -6.15 -11.78
CA GLN A 36 -2.32 -7.21 -12.06
C GLN A 36 -1.78 -8.19 -13.11
N PRO A 37 -1.99 -9.51 -12.94
CA PRO A 37 -1.55 -10.49 -13.92
C PRO A 37 -2.16 -10.23 -15.30
N ASP A 38 -1.36 -10.39 -16.35
CA ASP A 38 -1.86 -10.44 -17.73
C ASP A 38 -2.64 -11.75 -17.99
N ALA A 39 -3.14 -11.93 -19.21
CA ALA A 39 -3.87 -13.13 -19.60
C ALA A 39 -3.05 -14.44 -19.50
N ALA A 40 -1.72 -14.34 -19.44
CA ALA A 40 -0.81 -15.47 -19.25
C ALA A 40 -0.39 -15.67 -17.78
N GLY A 41 -0.95 -14.88 -16.85
CA GLY A 41 -0.62 -14.95 -15.43
C GLY A 41 0.72 -14.32 -15.07
N ARG A 42 1.28 -13.43 -15.91
CA ARG A 42 2.56 -12.75 -15.67
C ARG A 42 2.34 -11.30 -15.27
N CYS A 43 3.27 -10.74 -14.51
CA CYS A 43 3.24 -9.32 -14.19
C CYS A 43 3.65 -8.48 -15.43
N PRO A 44 2.82 -7.54 -15.91
CA PRO A 44 3.12 -6.74 -17.10
C PRO A 44 4.14 -5.62 -16.82
N SER A 45 4.43 -5.34 -15.55
CA SER A 45 5.40 -4.30 -15.17
C SER A 45 6.80 -4.66 -15.67
N LEU A 46 7.42 -3.75 -16.43
CA LEU A 46 8.77 -3.91 -16.96
C LEU A 46 9.82 -4.04 -15.84
N LEU A 47 9.54 -3.49 -14.66
CA LEU A 47 10.39 -3.59 -13.47
C LEU A 47 10.44 -5.01 -12.90
N CYS A 48 9.42 -5.82 -13.19
CA CYS A 48 9.30 -7.21 -12.75
C CYS A 48 9.77 -8.22 -13.80
N ALA A 49 10.32 -7.76 -14.93
CA ALA A 49 10.85 -8.60 -16.01
C ALA A 49 9.90 -9.74 -16.44
N GLN A 50 8.58 -9.51 -16.44
CA GLN A 50 7.55 -10.52 -16.76
C GLN A 50 7.60 -11.79 -15.89
N GLN A 51 8.07 -11.70 -14.65
CA GLN A 51 7.95 -12.80 -13.70
C GLN A 51 6.49 -13.25 -13.53
N SER A 52 6.30 -14.52 -13.17
CA SER A 52 5.00 -15.06 -12.82
C SER A 52 4.36 -14.24 -11.70
N ALA A 53 3.06 -13.94 -11.83
CA ALA A 53 2.29 -13.32 -10.77
C ALA A 53 1.83 -14.38 -9.75
N PRO A 54 1.66 -14.02 -8.46
CA PRO A 54 1.86 -12.69 -7.91
C PRO A 54 3.34 -12.35 -7.76
N CYS A 55 3.72 -11.16 -8.23
CA CYS A 55 5.05 -10.62 -8.01
C CYS A 55 5.12 -9.98 -6.61
N GLU A 56 6.33 -9.85 -6.07
CA GLU A 56 6.55 -9.29 -4.73
C GLU A 56 5.89 -7.90 -4.53
N PRO A 57 5.94 -6.97 -5.52
CA PRO A 57 5.22 -5.70 -5.41
C PRO A 57 3.70 -5.84 -5.29
N LEU A 58 3.09 -6.80 -6.01
CA LEU A 58 1.65 -7.06 -5.91
C LEU A 58 1.29 -7.57 -4.52
N VAL A 59 2.08 -8.52 -3.99
CA VAL A 59 1.87 -9.07 -2.64
C VAL A 59 1.97 -7.98 -1.57
N ASN A 60 2.98 -7.10 -1.68
CA ASN A 60 3.16 -5.99 -0.75
C ASN A 60 2.06 -4.94 -0.84
N ALA A 61 1.61 -4.61 -2.05
CA ALA A 61 0.51 -3.68 -2.28
C ALA A 61 -0.79 -4.21 -1.63
N GLU A 62 -1.13 -5.47 -1.85
CA GLU A 62 -2.29 -6.10 -1.21
C GLU A 62 -2.17 -6.12 0.32
N ARG A 63 -0.96 -6.35 0.85
CA ARG A 63 -0.71 -6.27 2.29
C ARG A 63 -0.89 -4.86 2.83
N ALA A 64 -0.40 -3.84 2.12
CA ALA A 64 -0.55 -2.44 2.51
C ALA A 64 -2.01 -1.99 2.48
N MET A 65 -2.79 -2.42 1.47
CA MET A 65 -4.24 -2.17 1.45
C MET A 65 -4.94 -2.79 2.65
N ARG A 66 -4.58 -4.03 3.04
CA ARG A 66 -5.11 -4.66 4.26
C ARG A 66 -4.71 -3.89 5.51
N LEU A 67 -3.45 -3.50 5.66
CA LEU A 67 -2.98 -2.73 6.82
C LEU A 67 -3.66 -1.36 6.94
N ALA A 68 -3.94 -0.70 5.81
CA ALA A 68 -4.66 0.55 5.78
C ALA A 68 -6.15 0.42 6.18
N GLN A 69 -6.76 -0.74 5.92
CA GLN A 69 -8.13 -1.09 6.35
C GLN A 69 -8.15 -1.54 7.82
N SER A 70 -7.35 -2.56 8.15
CA SER A 70 -7.20 -3.03 9.51
C SER A 70 -6.32 -2.07 10.28
N GLY A 71 -6.90 -0.96 10.73
CA GLY A 71 -6.26 -0.02 11.64
C GLY A 71 -5.67 -0.79 12.80
N THR A 72 -4.37 -1.10 12.70
CA THR A 72 -3.60 -1.55 13.85
C THR A 72 -3.40 -0.28 14.64
N THR A 73 -4.44 0.12 15.39
CA THR A 73 -4.25 0.93 16.57
C THR A 73 -3.31 0.09 17.42
N PRO A 74 -2.02 0.44 17.54
CA PRO A 74 -1.18 -0.23 18.50
C PRO A 74 -1.90 -0.07 19.85
N PRO A 75 -1.99 -1.10 20.71
CA PRO A 75 -2.49 -0.88 22.06
C PRO A 75 -1.72 0.33 22.61
N ALA A 76 -2.43 1.35 23.09
CA ALA A 76 -1.83 2.60 23.52
C ALA A 76 -0.61 2.28 24.37
N SER A 77 0.59 2.50 23.83
CA SER A 77 1.80 2.40 24.61
C SER A 77 1.69 3.53 25.62
N ASN A 78 1.39 3.17 26.88
CA ASN A 78 1.44 4.12 27.98
C ASN A 78 2.74 4.92 27.81
N PRO A 79 2.70 6.25 27.71
CA PRO A 79 3.90 7.03 27.53
C PRO A 79 4.79 6.77 28.75
N VAL A 80 5.86 5.99 28.57
CA VAL A 80 6.90 5.87 29.58
C VAL A 80 7.48 7.26 29.77
N PRO A 81 7.34 7.86 30.95
CA PRO A 81 7.75 9.24 31.14
C PRO A 81 9.28 9.33 31.00
N TRP A 82 9.74 10.40 30.33
CA TRP A 82 11.12 10.58 29.87
C TRP A 82 12.20 10.47 30.96
N HIS A 83 11.84 10.62 32.23
CA HIS A 83 12.75 10.59 33.37
C HIS A 83 13.37 9.20 33.65
N TRP A 84 12.82 8.11 33.08
CA TRP A 84 13.38 6.76 33.22
C TRP A 84 14.51 6.46 32.22
N ARG A 85 14.78 7.34 31.25
CA ARG A 85 15.77 7.12 30.19
C ARG A 85 17.18 7.62 30.51
N GLN A 86 17.39 8.23 31.68
CA GLN A 86 18.68 8.84 32.07
C GLN A 86 19.47 8.04 33.13
N ALA A 87 19.04 6.81 33.44
CA ALA A 87 19.64 6.01 34.52
C ALA A 87 20.41 4.76 34.03
N ALA A 88 21.03 4.82 32.84
CA ALA A 88 21.94 3.78 32.35
C ALA A 88 23.31 4.37 32.02
#